data_AF-A0A929GDJ8-F1
#
_entry.id   AF-A0A929GDJ8-F1
#
_cell.length_a   1.000
_cell.length_b   1.000
_cell.length_c   1.000
_cell.angle_alpha   90.00
_cell.angle_beta   90.00
_cell.angle_gamma   90.00
#
_symmetry.space_group_name_H-M   'P 1'
#
loop_
_entity.id
_entity.type
_entity.pdbx_description
1 polymer ?
#
loop_
_entity_poly.entity_id
_entity_poly.type
_entity_poly.pdbx_seq_one_letter_code
_entity_poly.pdbx_strand_id
1 'polypeptide(L)' 'AKDAKAFGADDKVKHKKIILPGHVSVLSGELEEELPGWEVMVGPREAVDIGSYLKAMWQA' A
#
# COMPACT_ATOMS: atom_id res chain seq x y z
N ALA A 1 -10.43 -1.97 -0.58
CA ALA A 1 -10.48 -3.02 -1.61
C ALA A 1 -11.17 -2.58 -2.91
N LYS A 2 -12.35 -1.92 -2.84
CA LYS A 2 -13.09 -1.43 -4.01
C LYS A 2 -12.25 -0.59 -4.97
N ASP A 3 -11.42 0.32 -4.46
CA ASP A 3 -10.64 1.24 -5.28
C ASP A 3 -9.47 0.57 -6.01
N ALA A 4 -8.71 -0.36 -5.41
CA ALA A 4 -7.60 -1.02 -6.11
C ALA A 4 -8.07 -1.81 -7.35
N LYS A 5 -9.24 -2.45 -7.26
CA LYS A 5 -9.91 -3.08 -8.42
C LYS A 5 -10.51 -2.04 -9.39
N ALA A 6 -11.07 -0.93 -8.90
CA ALA A 6 -11.62 0.12 -9.74
C ALA A 6 -10.56 0.93 -10.51
N PHE A 7 -9.36 1.11 -9.92
CA PHE A 7 -8.26 1.85 -10.52
C PHE A 7 -7.43 1.01 -11.51
N GLY A 8 -7.75 -0.29 -11.66
CA GLY A 8 -7.02 -1.19 -12.57
C GLY A 8 -5.53 -1.25 -12.22
N ALA A 9 -5.20 -1.24 -10.92
CA ALA A 9 -3.82 -1.14 -10.49
C ALA A 9 -2.99 -2.37 -10.96
N ASP A 10 -3.62 -3.55 -11.09
CA ASP A 10 -2.99 -4.76 -11.62
C ASP A 10 -2.48 -4.59 -13.08
N ASP A 11 -3.11 -3.71 -13.86
CA ASP A 11 -2.73 -3.43 -15.26
C ASP A 11 -1.67 -2.31 -15.36
N LYS A 12 -1.65 -1.39 -14.38
CA LYS A 12 -0.77 -0.21 -14.39
C LYS A 12 0.57 -0.43 -13.69
N VAL A 13 0.63 -1.31 -12.72
CA VAL A 13 1.86 -1.58 -11.96
C VAL A 13 2.20 -3.06 -11.97
N LYS A 14 3.44 -3.36 -12.37
CA LYS A 14 4.00 -4.72 -12.33
C LYS A 14 4.19 -5.24 -10.90
N HIS A 15 4.18 -4.34 -9.92
CA HIS A 15 4.31 -4.65 -8.50
C HIS A 15 2.95 -4.61 -7.83
N LYS A 16 2.61 -5.68 -7.10
CA LYS A 16 1.39 -5.77 -6.30
C LYS A 16 1.67 -5.28 -4.89
N LYS A 17 2.08 -4.02 -4.75
CA LYS A 17 2.43 -3.40 -3.45
C LYS A 17 1.55 -2.18 -3.20
N ILE A 18 0.91 -2.11 -2.04
CA ILE A 18 0.08 -0.97 -1.62
C ILE A 18 0.64 -0.39 -0.33
N ILE A 19 0.75 0.93 -0.24
CA ILE A 19 1.17 1.62 0.98
C ILE A 19 -0.06 2.26 1.64
N LEU A 20 -0.37 1.83 2.86
CA LEU A 20 -1.41 2.40 3.70
C LEU A 20 -0.83 3.47 4.64
N PRO A 21 -1.47 4.63 4.79
CA PRO A 21 -1.09 5.60 5.80
C PRO A 21 -1.07 5.00 7.21
N GLY A 22 -0.15 5.44 8.05
CA GLY A 22 0.01 4.93 9.42
C GLY A 22 -1.20 5.13 10.35
N HIS A 23 -2.20 5.92 9.92
CA HIS A 23 -3.47 6.10 10.63
C HIS A 23 -4.48 4.97 10.33
N VAL A 24 -4.42 4.39 9.13
CA VAL A 24 -5.35 3.36 8.65
C VAL A 24 -4.70 1.97 8.60
N SER A 25 -3.56 1.80 9.27
CA SER A 25 -2.83 0.53 9.36
C SER A 25 -3.67 -0.62 9.92
N VAL A 26 -4.69 -0.33 10.72
CA VAL A 26 -5.63 -1.32 11.26
C VAL A 26 -6.42 -2.05 10.16
N LEU A 27 -6.59 -1.40 9.00
CA LEU A 27 -7.27 -1.98 7.83
C LEU A 27 -6.34 -2.85 6.98
N SER A 28 -5.03 -2.93 7.30
CA SER A 28 -4.07 -3.70 6.50
C SER A 28 -4.42 -5.18 6.40
N GLY A 29 -4.84 -5.80 7.50
CA GLY A 29 -5.25 -7.21 7.53
C GLY A 29 -6.48 -7.47 6.65
N GLU A 30 -7.54 -6.68 6.83
CA GLU A 30 -8.76 -6.80 6.03
C GLU A 30 -8.50 -6.53 4.54
N LEU A 31 -7.60 -5.59 4.23
CA LEU A 31 -7.25 -5.27 2.85
C LEU A 31 -6.43 -6.39 2.18
N GLU A 32 -5.54 -7.04 2.92
CA GLU A 32 -4.75 -8.19 2.45
C GLU A 32 -5.63 -9.42 2.23
N GLU A 33 -6.62 -9.64 3.09
CA GLU A 33 -7.65 -10.69 2.92
C GLU A 33 -8.53 -10.44 1.68
N GLU A 34 -8.94 -9.18 1.44
CA GLU A 34 -9.76 -8.79 0.30
C GLU A 34 -8.97 -8.75 -1.03
N LEU A 35 -7.65 -8.55 -0.97
CA LEU A 35 -6.74 -8.47 -2.12
C LEU A 35 -5.60 -9.49 -1.97
N PRO A 36 -5.91 -10.81 -2.08
CA PRO A 36 -4.91 -11.85 -1.93
C PRO A 36 -3.83 -11.72 -3.01
N GLY A 37 -2.57 -11.62 -2.56
CA GLY A 37 -1.40 -11.45 -3.44
C GLY A 37 -0.92 -10.02 -3.61
N TRP A 38 -1.54 -9.04 -2.94
CA TRP A 38 -1.02 -7.70 -2.79
C TRP A 38 -0.29 -7.56 -1.44
N GLU A 39 0.95 -7.08 -1.48
CA GLU A 39 1.74 -6.76 -0.29
C GLU A 39 1.30 -5.41 0.26
N VAL A 40 0.68 -5.43 1.43
CA VAL A 40 0.20 -4.22 2.11
C VAL A 40 1.28 -3.72 3.07
N MET A 41 1.90 -2.60 2.73
CA MET A 41 2.90 -1.93 3.55
C MET A 41 2.28 -0.78 4.32
N VAL A 42 2.71 -0.59 5.56
CA VAL A 42 2.27 0.52 6.40
C VAL A 42 3.27 1.66 6.31
N GLY A 43 2.83 2.77 5.72
CA GLY A 43 3.56 4.02 5.59
C GLY A 43 3.48 4.91 6.84
N PRO A 44 4.13 6.09 6.79
CA PRO A 44 4.14 7.02 7.89
C PRO A 44 2.74 7.62 8.14
N ARG A 45 2.56 8.17 9.34
CA ARG A 45 1.31 8.88 9.71
C ARG A 45 1.15 10.20 8.98
N GLU A 46 2.26 10.85 8.64
CA GLU A 46 2.28 12.14 7.95
C GLU A 46 2.86 11.98 6.54
N ALA A 47 2.25 12.65 5.57
CA ALA A 47 2.69 12.58 4.17
C ALA A 47 4.08 13.18 3.95
N VAL A 48 4.55 14.05 4.85
CA VAL A 48 5.88 14.67 4.76
C VAL A 48 7.01 13.64 4.90
N ASP A 49 6.80 12.59 5.68
CA ASP A 49 7.77 11.52 5.90
C ASP A 49 7.77 10.45 4.80
N ILE A 50 6.88 10.54 3.82
CA ILE A 50 6.77 9.52 2.77
C ILE A 50 8.06 9.41 1.95
N GLY A 51 8.77 10.52 1.74
CA GLY A 51 10.03 10.53 1.00
C GLY A 51 11.12 9.72 1.71
N SER A 52 11.23 9.86 3.03
CA SER A 52 12.17 9.09 3.86
C SER A 52 11.75 7.62 3.97
N TYR A 53 10.45 7.37 4.13
CA TYR A 53 9.89 6.02 4.17
C TYR A 53 10.16 5.24 2.89
N LEU A 54 9.90 5.84 1.72
CA LEU A 54 10.16 5.19 0.43
C LEU A 54 11.65 4.85 0.27
N LYS A 55 12.57 5.73 0.69
CA LYS A 55 14.01 5.42 0.64
C LYS A 55 14.41 4.25 1.55
N ALA A 56 13.75 4.09 2.70
CA ALA A 56 14.08 3.06 3.68
C ALA A 56 13.43 1.71 3.38
N MET A 57 12.16 1.72 2.97
CA MET A 57 11.31 0.53 2.86
C MET A 57 11.10 0.10 1.40
N TRP A 58 11.14 1.04 0.45
CA TRP A 58 11.01 0.73 -0.97
C TRP A 58 12.39 0.52 -1.59
N GLN A 59 13.00 -0.62 -1.29
CA GLN A 59 14.17 -1.08 -2.04
C GLN A 59 13.72 -1.63 -3.39
N ALA A 60 14.25 -1.06 -4.47
CA ALA A 60 13.95 -1.42 -5.85
C ALA A 60 14.46 -2.82 -6.21
#